data_AF-A0A935RQW7-F1
#
_entry.id   AF-A0A935RQW7-F1
#
_cell.length_a   1.000
_cell.length_b   1.000
_cell.length_c   1.000
_cell.angle_alpha   90.00
_cell.angle_beta   90.00
_cell.angle_gamma   90.00
#
_symmetry.space_group_name_H-M   'P 1'
#
loop_
_entity.id
_entity.type
_entity.pdbx_description
1 polymer ?
#
loop_
_entity_poly.entity_id
_entity_poly.type
_entity_poly.pdbx_seq_one_letter_code
_entity_poly.pdbx_strand_id
1 'polypeptide(L)'
;MSKRKNPSGNNTLEKKVNLREVKGSNKATPWWPVVAAVLITFLCFTSALNNKFVNWDDDRNFYENPLVQHIDEKNFGENTKTIFSTGVIGNYNPLPIWTFAIEKRMFGFDKPYYWHLNNVLLHLICVFLAYRIALFLGIGWRGALLTALLLVFILCV
;
A
#
# COMPACT_ATOMS: atom_id res chain seq x y z
N MET A 1 -79.34 -5.00 -9.84
CA MET A 1 -78.73 -6.36 -9.85
C MET A 1 -77.26 -6.21 -10.19
N SER A 2 -76.39 -6.36 -9.18
CA SER A 2 -74.94 -6.21 -9.27
C SER A 2 -74.31 -7.39 -10.00
N LYS A 3 -73.46 -7.14 -11.01
CA LYS A 3 -72.43 -8.09 -11.42
C LYS A 3 -71.12 -7.34 -11.66
N ARG A 4 -70.28 -7.38 -10.64
CA ARG A 4 -68.83 -7.15 -10.72
C ARG A 4 -68.22 -8.23 -11.63
N LYS A 5 -67.31 -7.86 -12.53
CA LYS A 5 -66.28 -8.76 -13.05
C LYS A 5 -64.92 -8.13 -12.78
N ASN A 6 -64.13 -8.87 -11.99
CA ASN A 6 -62.75 -8.57 -11.59
C ASN A 6 -61.81 -8.48 -12.80
N PRO A 7 -60.77 -7.62 -12.74
CA PRO A 7 -59.60 -7.73 -13.60
C PRO A 7 -58.66 -8.78 -13.01
N SER A 8 -58.41 -9.88 -13.71
CA SER A 8 -57.36 -10.82 -13.33
C SER A 8 -56.73 -11.34 -14.61
N GLY A 9 -55.49 -10.90 -14.89
CA GLY A 9 -54.80 -11.33 -16.11
C GLY A 9 -53.36 -10.85 -16.32
N ASN A 10 -52.90 -9.76 -15.68
CA ASN A 10 -51.57 -9.20 -16.02
C ASN A 10 -50.46 -9.33 -14.95
N ASN A 11 -50.77 -9.82 -13.75
CA ASN A 11 -49.79 -9.76 -12.64
C ASN A 11 -48.72 -10.87 -12.66
N THR A 12 -48.82 -11.86 -13.56
CA THR A 12 -47.90 -13.01 -13.57
C THR A 12 -46.67 -12.80 -14.47
N LEU A 13 -46.77 -11.93 -15.48
CA LEU A 13 -45.68 -11.67 -16.42
C LEU A 13 -44.74 -10.55 -15.93
N GLU A 14 -45.26 -9.48 -15.32
CA GLU A 14 -44.40 -8.45 -14.69
C GLU A 14 -43.60 -9.02 -13.51
N LYS A 15 -44.15 -9.99 -12.79
CA LYS A 15 -43.49 -10.59 -11.63
C LYS A 15 -42.27 -11.44 -11.99
N LYS A 16 -42.17 -11.94 -13.24
CA LYS A 16 -40.98 -12.71 -13.70
C LYS A 16 -39.84 -11.83 -14.17
N VAL A 17 -40.10 -10.60 -14.61
CA VAL A 17 -39.05 -9.66 -15.06
C VAL A 17 -38.30 -9.07 -13.86
N ASN A 18 -38.96 -8.96 -12.69
CA ASN A 18 -38.37 -8.44 -11.45
C ASN A 18 -37.54 -9.46 -10.64
N LEU A 19 -37.54 -10.75 -10.99
CA LEU A 19 -36.81 -11.80 -10.25
C LEU A 19 -35.39 -12.05 -10.76
N ARG A 20 -34.97 -11.36 -11.83
CA ARG A 20 -33.54 -11.11 -12.08
C ARG A 20 -33.09 -9.90 -11.27
N GLU A 21 -33.51 -9.86 -10.00
CA GLU A 21 -32.80 -9.11 -8.99
C GLU A 21 -31.32 -9.34 -9.24
N VAL A 22 -30.61 -8.24 -9.47
CA VAL A 22 -29.16 -8.19 -9.41
C VAL A 22 -28.82 -8.74 -8.02
N LYS A 23 -28.66 -10.07 -7.92
CA LYS A 23 -27.94 -10.71 -6.83
C LYS A 23 -26.51 -10.25 -7.02
N GLY A 24 -26.24 -9.01 -6.61
CA GLY A 24 -24.97 -8.59 -6.07
C GLY A 24 -24.74 -9.55 -4.93
N SER A 25 -24.14 -10.69 -5.26
CA SER A 25 -23.69 -11.64 -4.29
C SER A 25 -22.64 -10.86 -3.52
N ASN A 26 -23.05 -10.29 -2.38
CA ASN A 26 -22.17 -9.78 -1.34
C ASN A 26 -21.43 -11.01 -0.79
N LYS A 27 -20.58 -11.62 -1.62
CA LYS A 27 -19.63 -12.61 -1.18
C LYS A 27 -18.66 -11.83 -0.35
N ALA A 28 -18.81 -11.95 0.97
CA ALA A 28 -17.86 -11.41 1.92
C ALA A 28 -16.46 -11.79 1.44
N THR A 29 -15.64 -10.77 1.20
CA THR A 29 -14.29 -10.98 0.71
C THR A 29 -13.51 -11.72 1.79
N PRO A 30 -12.94 -12.90 1.49
CA PRO A 30 -12.17 -13.61 2.49
C PRO A 30 -10.96 -12.77 2.89
N TRP A 31 -10.59 -12.81 4.17
CA TRP A 31 -9.45 -12.06 4.73
C TRP A 31 -8.11 -12.82 4.57
N TRP A 32 -8.15 -14.14 4.37
CA TRP A 32 -6.95 -14.94 4.21
C TRP A 32 -6.04 -14.52 3.03
N PRO A 33 -6.53 -14.03 1.86
CA PRO A 33 -5.65 -13.66 0.75
C PRO A 33 -4.73 -12.50 1.08
N VAL A 34 -5.23 -11.50 1.82
CA VAL A 34 -4.39 -10.35 2.21
C VAL A 34 -3.35 -10.77 3.23
N VAL A 35 -3.71 -11.65 4.17
CA VAL A 35 -2.75 -12.19 5.14
C VAL A 35 -1.69 -13.03 4.44
N ALA A 36 -2.09 -13.88 3.49
CA ALA A 36 -1.15 -14.66 2.68
C ALA A 36 -0.20 -13.75 1.89
N ALA A 37 -0.73 -12.70 1.24
CA ALA A 37 0.11 -11.75 0.50
C ALA A 37 1.14 -11.08 1.41
N VAL A 38 0.70 -10.49 2.54
CA VAL A 38 1.59 -9.82 3.51
C VAL A 38 2.65 -10.78 4.08
N LEU A 39 2.27 -12.02 4.40
CA LEU A 39 3.22 -13.02 4.92
C LEU A 39 4.26 -13.41 3.86
N ILE A 40 3.83 -13.65 2.62
CA ILE A 40 4.74 -13.96 1.51
C ILE A 40 5.71 -12.79 1.30
N THR A 41 5.20 -11.55 1.28
CA THR A 41 6.04 -10.35 1.19
C THR A 41 7.08 -10.33 2.31
N PHE A 42 6.65 -10.48 3.57
CA PHE A 42 7.58 -10.45 4.70
C PHE A 42 8.67 -11.52 4.60
N LEU A 43 8.32 -12.75 4.23
CA LEU A 43 9.28 -13.85 4.06
C LEU A 43 10.29 -13.57 2.94
N CYS A 44 9.84 -13.03 1.80
CA CYS A 44 10.73 -12.67 0.69
C CYS A 44 11.75 -11.59 1.09
N PHE A 45 11.31 -10.59 1.88
CA PHE A 45 12.17 -9.48 2.31
C PHE A 45 12.90 -9.73 3.64
N THR A 46 12.70 -10.87 4.30
CA THR A 46 13.37 -11.18 5.58
C THR A 46 14.90 -11.21 5.41
N SER A 47 15.39 -11.73 4.28
CA SER A 47 16.82 -11.76 3.98
C SER A 47 17.42 -10.35 3.85
N ALA A 48 16.63 -9.37 3.37
CA ALA A 48 17.10 -7.99 3.19
C ALA A 48 17.39 -7.28 4.53
N LEU A 49 16.78 -7.72 5.63
CA LEU A 49 16.98 -7.11 6.96
C LEU A 49 18.43 -7.24 7.46
N ASN A 50 19.14 -8.29 7.04
CA ASN A 50 20.51 -8.56 7.48
C ASN A 50 21.57 -8.02 6.51
N ASN A 51 21.14 -7.36 5.42
CA ASN A 51 22.07 -6.76 4.48
C ASN A 51 22.65 -5.46 5.05
N LYS A 52 23.78 -5.04 4.47
CA LYS A 52 24.36 -3.72 4.68
C LYS A 52 23.85 -2.78 3.59
N PHE A 53 24.08 -1.47 3.78
CA PHE A 53 23.88 -0.49 2.72
C PHE A 53 24.65 -0.89 1.45
N VAL A 54 24.00 -0.74 0.30
CA VAL A 54 24.48 -1.15 -1.02
C VAL A 54 24.83 0.08 -1.85
N ASN A 55 25.98 0.04 -2.52
CA ASN A 55 26.45 1.14 -3.38
C ASN A 55 25.72 1.16 -4.73
N TRP A 56 24.41 1.35 -4.71
CA TRP A 56 23.60 1.56 -5.92
C TRP A 56 22.85 2.89 -5.83
N ASP A 57 22.21 3.20 -4.70
CA ASP A 57 21.59 4.50 -4.45
C ASP A 57 21.76 5.01 -3.01
N ASP A 58 22.06 4.13 -2.06
CA ASP A 58 22.29 4.46 -0.65
C ASP A 58 23.38 5.52 -0.50
N ASP A 59 24.46 5.43 -1.28
CA ASP A 59 25.57 6.38 -1.19
C ASP A 59 25.10 7.83 -1.42
N ARG A 60 24.26 8.01 -2.44
CA ARG A 60 23.70 9.32 -2.77
C ARG A 60 22.66 9.76 -1.76
N ASN A 61 21.73 8.86 -1.42
CA ASN A 61 20.60 9.18 -0.54
C ASN A 61 21.02 9.43 0.92
N PHE A 62 22.13 8.82 1.37
CA PHE A 62 22.57 8.86 2.76
C PHE A 62 23.87 9.64 2.97
N TYR A 63 24.93 9.31 2.24
CA TYR A 63 26.25 9.89 2.47
C TYR A 63 26.46 11.22 1.75
N GLU A 64 25.89 11.38 0.55
CA GLU A 64 26.00 12.63 -0.22
C GLU A 64 24.87 13.63 0.09
N ASN A 65 23.83 13.21 0.82
CA ASN A 65 22.68 14.05 1.12
C ASN A 65 22.89 14.85 2.43
N PRO A 66 23.14 16.18 2.36
CA PRO A 66 23.42 16.97 3.56
C PRO A 66 22.22 17.03 4.50
N LEU A 67 21.00 16.93 3.97
CA LEU A 67 19.76 16.98 4.74
C LEU A 67 19.55 15.74 5.61
N VAL A 68 20.21 14.62 5.29
CA VAL A 68 20.20 13.39 6.09
C VAL A 68 21.46 13.31 6.94
N GLN A 69 22.62 13.64 6.38
CA GLN A 69 23.91 13.51 7.06
C GLN A 69 24.06 14.48 8.25
N HIS A 70 23.58 15.72 8.11
CA HIS A 70 23.73 16.79 9.11
C HIS A 70 22.43 17.06 9.87
N ILE A 71 21.73 16.02 10.34
CA ILE A 71 20.55 16.20 11.20
C ILE A 71 20.92 16.31 12.66
N ASP A 72 20.45 17.40 13.27
CA ASP A 72 20.50 17.72 14.68
C ASP A 72 19.10 18.12 15.18
N GLU A 73 18.85 18.03 16.49
CA GLU A 73 17.54 18.36 17.06
C GLU A 73 17.10 19.81 16.80
N LYS A 74 18.07 20.71 16.67
CA LYS A 74 17.83 22.14 16.44
C LYS A 74 17.51 22.46 14.97
N ASN A 75 18.07 21.70 14.04
CA ASN A 75 17.91 21.95 12.60
C ASN A 75 16.83 21.08 11.95
N PHE A 76 16.29 20.07 12.65
CA PHE A 76 15.31 19.14 12.10
C PHE A 76 14.07 19.82 11.50
N GLY A 77 13.57 20.90 12.13
CA GLY A 77 12.45 21.67 11.61
C GLY A 77 12.77 22.39 10.29
N GLU A 78 13.93 23.03 10.22
CA GLU A 78 14.41 23.72 9.01
C GLU A 78 14.75 22.74 7.88
N ASN A 79 15.39 21.62 8.22
CA ASN A 79 15.67 20.53 7.29
C ASN A 79 14.38 19.92 6.75
N THR A 80 13.37 19.68 7.60
CA THR A 80 12.05 19.20 7.16
C THR A 80 11.45 20.17 6.13
N LYS A 81 11.42 21.48 6.42
CA LYS A 81 10.93 22.47 5.46
C LYS A 81 11.70 22.42 4.13
N THR A 82 13.02 22.29 4.20
CA THR A 82 13.89 22.21 3.02
C THR A 82 13.64 20.94 2.20
N ILE A 83 13.46 19.79 2.84
CA ILE A 83 13.14 18.50 2.19
C ILE A 83 11.84 18.62 1.36
N PHE A 84 10.81 19.29 1.88
CA PHE A 84 9.54 19.48 1.18
C PHE A 84 9.53 20.66 0.19
N SER A 85 10.60 21.46 0.15
CA SER A 85 10.68 22.64 -0.73
C SER A 85 11.69 22.47 -1.88
N THR A 86 12.63 21.53 -1.74
CA THR A 86 13.74 21.36 -2.68
C THR A 86 13.87 19.90 -3.10
N GLY A 87 14.22 19.68 -4.37
CA GLY A 87 14.63 18.36 -4.83
C GLY A 87 16.05 18.06 -4.38
N VAL A 88 16.33 16.80 -4.09
CA VAL A 88 17.64 16.33 -3.63
C VAL A 88 18.15 15.32 -4.64
N ILE A 89 19.45 15.40 -4.99
CA ILE A 89 20.08 14.52 -5.99
C ILE A 89 19.32 14.55 -7.34
N GLY A 90 18.80 15.72 -7.72
CA GLY A 90 18.11 15.92 -9.01
C GLY A 90 16.71 15.31 -9.11
N ASN A 91 16.15 14.77 -8.02
CA ASN A 91 14.78 14.25 -8.00
C ASN A 91 13.98 14.83 -6.82
N TYR A 92 12.66 14.94 -6.96
CA TYR A 92 11.78 15.39 -5.86
C TYR A 92 11.14 14.18 -5.16
N ASN A 93 11.77 13.73 -4.08
CA ASN A 93 11.38 12.59 -3.25
C ASN A 93 11.37 12.95 -1.74
N PRO A 94 10.52 13.91 -1.32
CA PRO A 94 10.55 14.45 0.04
C PRO A 94 10.20 13.42 1.10
N LEU A 95 9.27 12.50 0.83
CA LEU A 95 8.82 11.50 1.80
C LEU A 95 9.93 10.49 2.14
N PRO A 96 10.59 9.82 1.17
CA PRO A 96 11.73 8.94 1.47
C PRO A 96 12.84 9.65 2.26
N ILE A 97 13.24 10.84 1.81
CA ILE A 97 14.32 11.60 2.45
C ILE A 97 13.94 12.00 3.87
N TRP A 98 12.68 12.38 4.09
CA TRP A 98 12.19 12.70 5.41
C TRP A 98 12.14 11.48 6.35
N THR A 99 11.78 10.29 5.82
CA THR A 99 11.85 9.04 6.58
C THR A 99 13.29 8.69 6.94
N PHE A 100 14.24 8.79 5.99
CA PHE A 100 15.66 8.58 6.23
C PHE A 100 16.25 9.56 7.24
N ALA A 101 15.82 10.81 7.20
CA ALA A 101 16.16 11.84 8.18
C ALA A 101 15.76 11.44 9.61
N ILE A 102 14.56 10.89 9.78
CA ILE A 102 14.07 10.39 11.08
C ILE A 102 14.87 9.15 11.51
N GLU A 103 15.11 8.20 10.60
CA GLU A 103 15.86 6.97 10.88
C GLU A 103 17.29 7.28 11.29
N LYS A 104 17.94 8.21 10.60
CA LYS A 104 19.28 8.68 10.94
C LYS A 104 19.33 9.29 12.35
N ARG A 105 18.32 10.07 12.72
CA ARG A 105 18.20 10.65 14.07
C ARG A 105 18.01 9.57 15.14
N MET A 106 17.19 8.56 14.87
CA MET A 106 16.82 7.55 15.88
C MET A 106 17.86 6.43 16.03
N PHE A 107 18.42 5.94 14.93
CA PHE A 107 19.23 4.72 14.90
C PHE A 107 20.69 4.95 14.49
N GLY A 108 21.01 6.10 13.89
CA GLY A 108 22.34 6.34 13.32
C GLY A 108 22.60 5.51 12.05
N PHE A 109 23.84 5.54 11.55
CA PHE A 109 24.25 4.73 10.39
C PHE A 109 24.77 3.34 10.79
N ASP A 110 25.07 3.13 12.07
CA ASP A 110 25.71 1.90 12.55
C ASP A 110 24.74 0.70 12.59
N LYS A 111 23.45 0.94 12.38
CA LYS A 111 22.39 -0.06 12.54
C LYS A 111 21.48 -0.13 11.28
N PRO A 112 22.00 -0.59 10.13
CA PRO A 112 21.26 -0.69 8.87
C PRO A 112 20.00 -1.57 8.99
N TYR A 113 20.01 -2.54 9.91
CA TYR A 113 18.86 -3.39 10.22
C TYR A 113 17.56 -2.60 10.42
N TYR A 114 17.59 -1.50 11.19
CA TYR A 114 16.37 -0.73 11.49
C TYR A 114 15.85 0.07 10.28
N TRP A 115 16.76 0.49 9.40
CA TRP A 115 16.42 1.17 8.15
C TRP A 115 15.71 0.20 7.20
N HIS A 116 16.30 -0.99 7.01
CA HIS A 116 15.66 -2.04 6.21
C HIS A 116 14.33 -2.50 6.83
N LEU A 117 14.24 -2.61 8.16
CA LEU A 117 13.01 -2.98 8.84
C LEU A 117 11.88 -1.98 8.56
N ASN A 118 12.14 -0.68 8.69
CA ASN A 118 11.13 0.34 8.39
C ASN A 118 10.68 0.30 6.92
N ASN A 119 11.61 0.14 5.99
CA ASN A 119 11.28 -0.01 4.57
C ASN A 119 10.41 -1.24 4.33
N VAL A 120 10.72 -2.39 4.94
CA VAL A 120 9.90 -3.59 4.87
C VAL A 120 8.51 -3.34 5.47
N LEU A 121 8.41 -2.72 6.65
CA LEU A 121 7.12 -2.40 7.28
C LEU A 121 6.26 -1.48 6.39
N LEU A 122 6.86 -0.44 5.82
CA LEU A 122 6.17 0.47 4.91
C LEU A 122 5.69 -0.28 3.65
N HIS A 123 6.51 -1.18 3.12
CA HIS A 123 6.13 -2.02 1.99
C HIS A 123 4.98 -2.97 2.31
N LEU A 124 4.95 -3.60 3.50
CA LEU A 124 3.81 -4.42 3.94
C LEU A 124 2.51 -3.59 4.02
N ILE A 125 2.60 -2.35 4.48
CA ILE A 125 1.46 -1.41 4.49
C ILE A 125 1.01 -1.13 3.05
N CYS A 126 1.94 -0.88 2.12
CA CYS A 126 1.61 -0.68 0.71
C CYS A 126 0.91 -1.90 0.09
N VAL A 127 1.38 -3.13 0.35
CA VAL A 127 0.74 -4.37 -0.13
C VAL A 127 -0.68 -4.50 0.42
N PHE A 128 -0.86 -4.24 1.72
CA PHE A 128 -2.17 -4.23 2.36
C PHE A 128 -3.10 -3.17 1.73
N LEU A 129 -2.63 -1.93 1.58
CA LEU A 129 -3.42 -0.85 1.01
C LEU A 129 -3.75 -1.09 -0.46
N ALA A 130 -2.81 -1.59 -1.27
CA ALA A 130 -3.04 -1.94 -2.66
C ALA A 130 -4.16 -3.00 -2.79
N TYR A 131 -4.15 -4.03 -1.94
CA TYR A 131 -5.23 -5.00 -1.87
C TYR A 131 -6.57 -4.34 -1.50
N ARG A 132 -6.59 -3.46 -0.49
CA ARG A 132 -7.80 -2.74 -0.06
C ARG A 132 -8.35 -1.81 -1.14
N ILE A 133 -7.49 -1.10 -1.85
CA ILE A 133 -7.86 -0.22 -2.96
C ILE A 133 -8.42 -1.04 -4.12
N ALA A 134 -7.80 -2.17 -4.47
CA ALA A 134 -8.30 -3.06 -5.50
C ALA A 134 -9.73 -3.57 -5.17
N LEU A 135 -9.97 -3.95 -3.92
CA LEU A 135 -11.32 -4.33 -3.47
C LEU A 135 -12.30 -3.14 -3.50
N PHE A 136 -11.85 -1.95 -3.11
CA PHE A 136 -12.66 -0.74 -3.15
C PHE A 136 -13.08 -0.37 -4.58
N LEU A 137 -12.22 -0.62 -5.57
CA LEU A 137 -12.51 -0.46 -6.99
C LEU A 137 -13.44 -1.54 -7.57
N GLY A 138 -13.89 -2.50 -6.76
CA GLY A 138 -14.77 -3.57 -7.18
C GLY A 138 -14.07 -4.75 -7.86
N ILE A 139 -12.73 -4.80 -7.81
CA ILE A 139 -11.97 -5.96 -8.30
C ILE A 139 -12.24 -7.14 -7.34
N GLY A 140 -12.57 -8.31 -7.88
CA GLY A 140 -12.77 -9.51 -7.06
C GLY A 140 -11.50 -9.89 -6.28
N TRP A 141 -11.65 -10.64 -5.18
CA TRP A 141 -10.54 -11.02 -4.29
C TRP A 141 -9.32 -11.64 -5.00
N ARG A 142 -9.56 -12.36 -6.11
CA ARG A 142 -8.50 -12.94 -6.95
C ARG A 142 -7.67 -11.87 -7.66
N GLY A 143 -8.33 -10.87 -8.25
CA GLY A 143 -7.65 -9.76 -8.91
C GLY A 143 -6.92 -8.88 -7.91
N ALA A 144 -7.53 -8.59 -6.76
CA ALA A 144 -6.87 -7.86 -5.68
C ALA A 144 -5.64 -8.61 -5.15
N LEU A 145 -5.70 -9.94 -5.03
CA LEU A 145 -4.55 -10.77 -4.66
C LEU A 145 -3.43 -10.67 -5.72
N LEU A 146 -3.77 -10.74 -7.00
CA LEU A 146 -2.78 -10.56 -8.08
C LEU A 146 -2.14 -9.18 -8.04
N THR A 147 -2.92 -8.11 -7.80
CA THR A 147 -2.38 -6.75 -7.61
C THR A 147 -1.40 -6.70 -6.45
N ALA A 148 -1.77 -7.29 -5.30
CA ALA A 148 -0.91 -7.32 -4.11
C ALA A 148 0.37 -8.13 -4.34
N LEU A 149 0.28 -9.29 -4.98
CA LEU A 149 1.43 -10.14 -5.31
C LEU A 149 2.35 -9.48 -6.33
N LEU A 150 1.81 -8.71 -7.28
CA LEU A 150 2.61 -7.97 -8.25
C LEU A 150 3.55 -6.96 -7.55
N LEU A 151 3.11 -6.32 -6.47
CA LEU A 151 3.98 -5.45 -5.67
C LEU A 151 5.12 -6.21 -5.00
N VAL A 152 4.97 -7.50 -4.71
CA VAL A 152 6.05 -8.33 -4.14
C VAL A 152 7.18 -8.54 -5.13
N PHE A 153 6.87 -8.67 -6.42
CA PHE A 153 7.86 -8.97 -7.47
C PHE A 153 8.52 -7.73 -8.08
N ILE A 154 7.82 -6.59 -8.12
CA ILE A 154 8.31 -5.36 -8.78
C ILE A 154 9.19 -4.49 -7.87
N LEU A 155 9.11 -4.65 -6.55
CA LEU A 155 9.81 -3.82 -5.56
C LEU A 155 11.00 -4.54 -4.91
N CYS A 156 11.78 -5.32 -5.66
CA CYS A 156 13.12 -5.67 -5.20
C CYS A 156 13.95 -4.38 -5.14
N VAL A 157 14.02 -3.80 -3.93
CA VAL A 157 14.93 -2.71 -3.51
C VAL A 157 16.36 -3.20 -3.63
#